data_AF-A0A6C0BGP1-F1
#
_entry.id   AF-A0A6C0BGP1-F1
#
_cell.length_a   1.000
_cell.length_b   1.000
_cell.length_c   1.000
_cell.angle_alpha   90.00
_cell.angle_beta   90.00
_cell.angle_gamma   90.00
#
_symmetry.space_group_name_H-M   'P 1'
#
loop_
_entity.id
_entity.type
_entity.pdbx_description
1 polymer ?
#
loop_
_entity_poly.entity_id
_entity_poly.type
_entity_poly.pdbx_seq_one_letter_code
_entity_poly.pdbx_strand_id
1 'polypeptide(L)' 'MDYTCQHCGANLDEGDIFEYYLKVYEGDRVKALQSARLHGWSETDKIHFNRSVIVQPDRDPQYVICPECKKKNPFNNSNK' A
#
# COMPACT_ATOMS: atom_id res chain seq x y z
N MET A 1 10.16 -5.34 4.91
CA MET A 1 10.08 -5.34 3.44
C MET A 1 10.03 -3.88 3.05
N ASP A 2 11.13 -3.33 2.52
CA ASP A 2 11.22 -1.89 2.30
C ASP A 2 10.37 -1.51 1.10
N TYR A 3 9.19 -0.93 1.37
CA TYR A 3 8.39 -0.22 0.39
C TYR A 3 9.04 1.13 0.06
N THR A 4 10.33 1.12 -0.29
CA THR A 4 11.06 2.31 -0.70
C THR A 4 11.37 2.25 -2.18
N CYS A 5 11.43 3.42 -2.80
CA CYS A 5 11.86 3.54 -4.19
C CYS A 5 13.34 3.15 -4.29
N GLN A 6 13.68 2.16 -5.12
CA GLN A 6 15.08 1.73 -5.30
C GLN A 6 15.97 2.81 -5.93
N HIS A 7 15.38 3.84 -6.53
CA HIS A 7 16.13 4.91 -7.21
C HIS A 7 16.37 6.15 -6.37
N CYS A 8 15.49 6.45 -5.41
CA CYS A 8 15.59 7.68 -4.61
C CYS A 8 15.36 7.48 -3.11
N GLY A 9 15.07 6.25 -2.67
CA GLY A 9 14.80 5.93 -1.26
C GLY A 9 13.47 6.45 -0.72
N ALA A 10 12.63 7.09 -1.56
CA ALA A 10 11.35 7.62 -1.12
C ALA A 10 10.43 6.52 -0.59
N ASN A 11 9.73 6.79 0.51
CA ASN A 11 8.72 5.88 1.05
C ASN A 11 7.52 5.81 0.10
N LEU A 12 7.15 4.58 -0.29
CA LEU A 12 6.01 4.24 -1.14
C LEU A 12 4.85 3.62 -0.34
N ASP A 13 5.00 3.52 0.98
CA ASP A 13 3.95 3.15 1.93
C ASP A 13 3.12 4.39 2.30
N GLU A 14 1.81 4.39 2.08
CA GLU A 14 0.89 5.43 2.57
C GLU A 14 0.36 5.16 3.98
N GLY A 15 0.85 4.09 4.62
CA GLY A 15 0.50 3.70 5.98
C GLY A 15 -0.49 2.55 6.04
N ASP A 16 -0.66 2.04 7.26
CA ASP A 16 -1.58 0.94 7.55
C ASP A 16 -3.04 1.34 7.24
N ILE A 17 -3.76 0.44 6.57
CA ILE A 17 -5.13 0.70 6.12
C ILE A 17 -6.06 0.95 7.32
N PHE A 18 -5.87 0.25 8.43
CA PHE A 18 -6.69 0.43 9.62
C PHE A 18 -6.38 1.76 10.32
N GLU A 19 -5.13 2.19 10.39
CA GLU A 19 -4.76 3.51 10.92
C GLU A 19 -5.36 4.66 10.11
N TYR A 20 -5.37 4.54 8.78
CA TYR A 20 -6.07 5.48 7.91
C TYR A 20 -7.56 5.57 8.26
N TYR A 21 -8.25 4.43 8.37
CA TYR A 21 -9.68 4.45 8.68
C TYR A 21 -9.97 4.93 10.10
N LEU A 22 -9.09 4.66 11.07
CA LEU A 22 -9.19 5.25 12.41
C LEU A 22 -9.16 6.77 12.33
N LYS A 23 -8.29 7.35 11.51
CA LYS A 23 -8.24 8.81 11.31
C LYS A 23 -9.51 9.33 10.61
N VAL A 24 -9.99 8.65 9.57
CA VAL A 24 -11.20 9.04 8.81
C VAL A 24 -12.44 9.01 9.69
N TYR A 25 -12.56 8.02 10.58
CA TYR A 25 -13.71 7.87 11.47
C TYR A 25 -13.48 8.46 12.87
N GLU A 26 -12.54 9.39 13.02
CA GLU A 26 -12.28 10.12 14.27
C GLU A 26 -12.06 9.19 15.49
N GLY A 27 -11.43 8.04 15.25
CA GLY A 27 -11.12 7.04 16.27
C GLY A 27 -12.17 5.94 16.47
N ASP A 28 -13.26 5.90 15.69
CA ASP A 28 -14.24 4.82 15.73
C ASP A 28 -13.63 3.49 15.24
N ARG A 29 -13.15 2.71 16.19
CA ARG A 29 -12.48 1.42 15.94
C ARG A 29 -13.39 0.41 15.25
N VAL A 30 -14.69 0.39 15.54
CA VAL A 30 -15.60 -0.63 14.99
C VAL A 30 -15.79 -0.37 13.50
N LYS A 31 -16.08 0.87 13.11
CA LYS A 31 -16.18 1.25 11.69
C LYS A 31 -14.85 1.08 10.97
N ALA A 32 -13.75 1.47 11.61
CA ALA A 32 -12.42 1.34 11.01
C ALA A 32 -12.05 -0.12 10.74
N LEU A 33 -12.29 -1.03 11.69
CA LEU A 33 -12.07 -2.47 11.49
C LEU A 33 -12.95 -3.04 10.39
N GLN A 34 -14.22 -2.64 10.33
CA GLN A 34 -15.14 -3.12 9.31
C GLN A 34 -14.66 -2.70 7.92
N SER A 35 -14.28 -1.44 7.73
CA SER A 35 -13.75 -0.95 6.46
C SER A 35 -12.40 -1.59 6.11
N ALA A 36 -11.46 -1.69 7.07
CA ALA A 36 -10.17 -2.31 6.82
C ALA A 36 -10.30 -3.78 6.39
N ARG A 37 -11.20 -4.55 7.02
CA ARG A 37 -11.47 -5.95 6.66
C ARG A 37 -12.00 -6.11 5.24
N LEU A 38 -12.77 -5.15 4.71
CA LEU A 38 -13.21 -5.16 3.31
C LEU A 38 -12.04 -5.07 2.33
N HIS A 39 -10.91 -4.52 2.77
CA HIS A 39 -9.65 -4.45 2.03
C HIS A 39 -8.70 -5.63 2.33
N GLY A 40 -9.18 -6.67 3.02
CA GLY A 40 -8.39 -7.85 3.37
C GLY A 40 -7.54 -7.71 4.64
N TRP A 41 -7.60 -6.56 5.32
CA TRP A 41 -6.79 -6.31 6.51
C TRP A 41 -7.23 -7.21 7.68
N SER A 42 -6.26 -7.73 8.44
CA SER A 42 -6.50 -8.44 9.70
C SER A 42 -5.43 -8.13 10.75
N GLU A 43 -5.70 -8.42 12.03
CA GLU A 43 -4.73 -8.18 13.11
C GLU A 43 -3.45 -9.02 12.96
N THR A 44 -3.56 -10.17 12.30
CA THR A 44 -2.44 -11.08 12.00
C THR A 44 -1.77 -10.80 10.66
N ASP A 45 -2.43 -10.07 9.76
CA ASP A 45 -1.96 -9.74 8.42
C ASP A 45 -2.34 -8.29 8.10
N LYS A 46 -1.48 -7.37 8.54
CA LYS A 46 -1.68 -5.93 8.37
C LYS A 46 -1.36 -5.54 6.93
N ILE A 47 -2.31 -4.88 6.29
CA ILE A 47 -2.18 -4.40 4.92
C ILE A 47 -2.04 -2.89 4.92
N HIS A 48 -1.16 -2.39 4.06
CA HIS A 48 -0.87 -0.96 3.91
C HIS A 48 -1.39 -0.44 2.57
N PHE A 49 -1.77 0.84 2.52
CA PHE A 49 -2.08 1.49 1.24
C PHE A 49 -0.79 1.67 0.45
N ASN A 50 -0.78 1.16 -0.79
CA ASN A 50 0.33 1.42 -1.71
C ASN A 50 0.16 2.81 -2.33
N ARG A 51 1.21 3.65 -2.27
CA ARG A 51 1.25 5.00 -2.88
C ARG A 51 1.31 5.00 -4.41
N SER A 52 0.86 3.93 -5.06
CA SER A 52 1.23 3.65 -6.44
C SER A 52 0.08 3.23 -7.33
N VAL A 53 0.06 3.80 -8.53
CA VAL A 53 -0.78 3.34 -9.64
C VAL A 53 -0.07 2.15 -10.30
N ILE A 54 -0.66 0.96 -10.18
CA ILE A 54 -0.26 -0.21 -10.96
C ILE A 54 -0.75 0.02 -12.38
N VAL A 55 0.16 0.13 -13.34
CA VAL A 55 -0.19 0.29 -14.76
C VAL A 55 0.49 -0.82 -15.53
N GLN A 56 -0.23 -1.93 -15.79
CA GLN A 56 0.03 -2.82 -16.93
C GLN A 56 -1.05 -3.91 -17.07
N PRO A 57 -1.29 -4.40 -18.30
CA PRO A 57 -2.07 -5.61 -18.57
C PRO A 57 -1.36 -6.87 -18.02
N ASP A 58 -2.12 -7.93 -17.76
CA ASP A 58 -1.76 -9.17 -17.03
C ASP A 58 -0.52 -9.95 -17.52
N ARG A 59 0.17 -9.51 -18.58
CA ARG A 59 1.29 -10.24 -19.21
C ARG A 59 2.66 -9.58 -19.04
N ASP A 60 2.74 -8.37 -18.48
CA ASP A 60 4.01 -7.67 -18.25
C ASP A 60 4.41 -7.63 -16.77
N PRO A 61 5.72 -7.50 -16.45
CA PRO A 61 6.18 -7.37 -15.07
C PRO A 61 5.56 -6.15 -14.41
N GLN A 62 4.82 -6.34 -13.32
CA GLN A 62 4.19 -5.24 -12.59
C GLN A 62 5.25 -4.24 -12.13
N TYR A 63 5.01 -2.95 -12.36
CA TYR A 63 5.86 -1.87 -11.87
C TYR A 63 5.02 -0.77 -11.24
N VAL A 64 5.68 -0.01 -10.38
CA VAL A 64 5.15 1.17 -9.71
C VAL A 64 5.92 2.40 -10.21
N ILE A 65 5.20 3.48 -10.51
CA ILE A 65 5.83 4.77 -10.79
C ILE A 65 5.99 5.50 -9.46
N CYS A 66 7.23 5.83 -9.08
CA CYS A 66 7.48 6.61 -7.87
C CYS A 66 6.90 8.02 -8.02
N PRO A 67 6.06 8.51 -7.08
CA PRO A 67 5.48 9.85 -7.17
C PRO A 67 6.54 10.96 -7.07
N GLU A 68 7.65 10.71 -6.38
CA GLU A 68 8.72 11.70 -6.16
C GLU A 68 9.67 11.79 -7.35
N CYS A 69 10.32 10.68 -7.75
CA CYS A 69 11.34 10.70 -8.81
C CYS A 69 10.82 10.29 -10.20
N LYS A 70 9.54 9.91 -10.31
CA LYS A 70 8.87 9.47 -11.55
C LYS A 70 9.50 8.26 -12.25
N LYS A 71 10.47 7.58 -11.63
CA LYS A 71 11.08 6.37 -12.17
C LYS A 71 10.19 5.14 -11.92
N LYS A 72 10.29 4.18 -12.84
CA LYS A 72 9.67 2.86 -12.70
C LYS A 72 10.45 2.04 -11.67
N ASN A 73 9.75 1.54 -10.68
CA ASN A 73 10.26 0.64 -9.66
C ASN A 73 9.59 -0.73 -9.87
N PRO A 74 10.33 -1.85 -9.93
CA PRO A 74 9.70 -3.17 -10.03
C PRO A 74 8.76 -3.38 -8.84
N PHE A 75 7.51 -3.76 -9.11
CA PHE A 75 6.56 -4.08 -8.05
C PHE A 75 6.88 -5.48 -7.55
N ASN A 76 7.66 -5.55 -6.47
CA ASN A 76 8.03 -6.84 -5.90
C ASN A 76 6.95 -7.26 -4.90
N ASN A 77 5.85 -7.82 -5.40
CA ASN A 77 4.85 -8.47 -4.56
C ASN A 77 5.38 -9.85 -4.16
N SER A 78 6.43 -9.89 -3.34
CA SER A 78 6.85 -11.14 -2.70
C SER A 78 5.85 -11.49 -1.61
N ASN A 79 4.64 -11.91 -2.02
CA ASN A 79 3.76 -12.71 -1.18
C ASN A 79 4.35 -14.12 -1.15
N LYS A 80 4.76 -14.53 0.05
CA LYS A 80 5.04 -15.92 0.40
C LYS A 80 3.74 -16.56 0.87
#